data_AF-A0A7V5HMK5-F1
#
_entry.id   AF-A0A7V5HMK5-F1
#
_cell.length_a   1.000
_cell.length_b   1.000
_cell.length_c   1.000
_cell.angle_alpha   90.00
_cell.angle_beta   90.00
_cell.angle_gamma   90.00
#
_symmetry.space_group_name_H-M   'P 1'
#
loop_
_entity.id
_entity.type
_entity.pdbx_description
1 polymer ?
#
loop_
_entity_poly.entity_id
_entity_poly.type
_entity_poly.pdbx_seq_one_letter_code
_entity_poly.pdbx_strand_id
1 'polypeptide(L)'
;DSYMFQNLVYTAVGTREKPRLFPKGLDILAVLNIPRAEEILRDYYNEFSYFGYKEMLDSLRLNFSKLSLRDWHQNAYYHWLYIIYLINIPPEGIIPMFMATPAYQDKLLVTSLGYWVELRHDTILYAKQSYTAKVTGVPPERKFSKIVYVEPLPEVYRELKEFAQSLRIKLSTYNILDPVISSKLESFSRIVSKLDEISLRELEGKSPTPAECEELYKIGTILEQLVSIPGKERYTSQTDKKMALVADVHTDPNSKKVLEVAVGNPLIIHAVIPYNGDNYLAAGGMFSYFEFTHPMNDRLTDEKWQNMQPYDRIEGWMRSFVVTK
;
A
#
# COMPACT_ATOMS: atom_id res chain seq x y z
N ASP A 1 -4.58 -12.87 4.12
CA ASP A 1 -3.24 -12.77 4.71
C ASP A 1 -3.10 -13.61 5.98
N SER A 2 -4.01 -13.55 6.96
CA SER A 2 -3.93 -14.36 8.19
C SER A 2 -3.83 -15.85 7.90
N TYR A 3 -4.55 -16.33 6.88
CA TYR A 3 -4.40 -17.70 6.38
C TYR A 3 -2.99 -17.98 5.84
N MET A 4 -2.39 -17.04 5.09
CA MET A 4 -1.01 -17.17 4.59
C MET A 4 -0.02 -17.20 5.77
N PHE A 5 -0.16 -16.27 6.70
CA PHE A 5 0.68 -16.17 7.90
C PHE A 5 0.60 -17.42 8.77
N GLN A 6 -0.62 -17.91 9.07
CA GLN A 6 -0.81 -19.08 9.92
C GLN A 6 -0.14 -20.34 9.34
N ASN A 7 -0.11 -20.46 8.01
CA ASN A 7 0.58 -21.57 7.35
C ASN A 7 2.09 -21.36 7.23
N LEU A 8 2.60 -20.15 7.47
CA LEU A 8 4.04 -19.86 7.40
C LEU A 8 4.67 -19.62 8.77
N VAL A 9 4.01 -19.99 9.87
CA VAL A 9 4.61 -19.91 11.22
C VAL A 9 4.71 -21.29 11.86
N TYR A 10 5.30 -21.34 13.06
CA TYR A 10 5.45 -22.53 13.87
C TYR A 10 4.12 -23.28 14.03
N THR A 11 4.19 -24.62 14.03
CA THR A 11 3.12 -25.62 13.74
C THR A 11 2.95 -26.02 12.27
N ALA A 12 3.28 -25.15 11.32
CA ALA A 12 3.28 -25.47 9.88
C ALA A 12 4.70 -25.51 9.29
N VAL A 13 5.58 -24.62 9.76
CA VAL A 13 6.99 -24.53 9.33
C VAL A 13 7.92 -24.34 10.54
N GLY A 14 9.20 -24.66 10.37
CA GLY A 14 10.20 -24.71 11.43
C GLY A 14 10.14 -26.00 12.25
N THR A 15 11.05 -26.14 13.21
CA THR A 15 11.08 -27.26 14.15
C THR A 15 10.92 -26.76 15.58
N ARG A 16 10.82 -27.67 16.55
CA ARG A 16 10.78 -27.28 17.97
C ARG A 16 12.06 -26.54 18.40
N GLU A 17 13.21 -26.94 17.86
CA GLU A 17 14.52 -26.37 18.13
C GLU A 17 14.74 -25.05 17.38
N LYS A 18 14.12 -24.90 16.20
CA LYS A 18 14.18 -23.69 15.38
C LYS A 18 12.79 -23.30 14.87
N PRO A 19 11.92 -22.76 15.73
CA PRO A 19 10.56 -22.40 15.35
C PRO A 19 10.55 -21.06 14.59
N ARG A 20 9.73 -20.95 13.54
CA ARG A 20 9.44 -19.66 12.90
C ARG A 20 8.26 -19.00 13.61
N LEU A 21 8.53 -18.17 14.62
CA LEU A 21 7.48 -17.65 15.50
C LEU A 21 6.67 -16.49 14.91
N PHE A 22 7.24 -15.75 13.96
CA PHE A 22 6.59 -14.59 13.35
C PHE A 22 6.65 -14.69 11.84
N PRO A 23 5.58 -14.31 11.13
CA PRO A 23 5.63 -14.11 9.70
C PRO A 23 6.33 -12.78 9.38
N LYS A 24 6.49 -12.52 8.08
CA LYS A 24 6.92 -11.26 7.48
C LYS A 24 5.82 -10.75 6.56
N GLY A 25 5.60 -9.45 6.46
CA GLY A 25 4.68 -8.85 5.49
C GLY A 25 5.01 -9.29 4.05
N LEU A 26 6.32 -9.44 3.75
CA LEU A 26 6.79 -9.97 2.49
C LEU A 26 6.32 -11.41 2.20
N ASP A 27 5.93 -12.21 3.19
CA ASP A 27 5.34 -13.54 2.97
C ASP A 27 4.07 -13.44 2.11
N ILE A 28 3.27 -12.36 2.27
CA ILE A 28 2.05 -12.13 1.48
C ILE A 28 2.44 -11.99 0.00
N LEU A 29 3.41 -11.13 -0.29
CA LEU A 29 3.88 -10.88 -1.65
C LEU A 29 4.58 -12.11 -2.24
N ALA A 30 5.32 -12.86 -1.43
CA ALA A 30 5.90 -14.11 -1.86
C ALA A 30 4.82 -15.15 -2.21
N VAL A 31 3.75 -15.28 -1.43
CA VAL A 31 2.60 -16.16 -1.75
C VAL A 31 1.90 -15.72 -3.03
N LEU A 32 1.80 -14.41 -3.27
CA LEU A 32 1.29 -13.83 -4.53
C LEU A 32 2.29 -13.94 -5.70
N ASN A 33 3.35 -14.74 -5.53
CA ASN A 33 4.36 -15.05 -6.54
C ASN A 33 5.17 -13.83 -7.02
N ILE A 34 5.41 -12.85 -6.14
CA ILE A 34 6.28 -11.70 -6.43
C ILE A 34 7.75 -12.09 -6.21
N PRO A 35 8.60 -12.18 -7.26
CA PRO A 35 9.95 -12.74 -7.13
C PRO A 35 10.86 -11.95 -6.21
N ARG A 36 10.78 -10.61 -6.25
CA ARG A 36 11.62 -9.74 -5.43
C ARG A 36 11.36 -9.93 -3.93
N ALA A 37 10.11 -10.18 -3.54
CA ALA A 37 9.76 -10.46 -2.15
C ALA A 37 10.42 -11.78 -1.67
N GLU A 38 10.41 -12.82 -2.51
CA GLU A 38 11.08 -14.08 -2.22
C GLU A 38 12.60 -13.91 -2.07
N GLU A 39 13.22 -13.15 -2.97
CA GLU A 39 14.65 -12.84 -2.92
C GLU A 39 15.03 -12.19 -1.58
N ILE A 40 14.28 -11.18 -1.13
CA ILE A 40 14.55 -10.51 0.16
C ILE A 40 14.33 -11.47 1.34
N LEU A 41 13.26 -12.27 1.32
CA LEU A 41 13.01 -13.26 2.37
C LEU A 41 14.13 -14.30 2.47
N ARG A 42 14.67 -14.73 1.33
CA ARG A 42 15.75 -15.72 1.26
C ARG A 42 17.09 -15.13 1.62
N ASP A 43 17.46 -14.01 1.00
CA ASP A 43 18.84 -13.54 0.96
C ASP A 43 19.11 -12.49 2.07
N TYR A 44 18.11 -11.67 2.44
CA TYR A 44 18.23 -10.69 3.53
C TYR A 44 17.76 -11.25 4.87
N TYR A 45 16.55 -11.84 4.93
CA TYR A 45 15.98 -12.35 6.18
C TYR A 45 16.35 -13.80 6.49
N ASN A 46 16.87 -14.57 5.52
CA ASN A 46 17.21 -15.98 5.68
C ASN A 46 16.02 -16.87 6.18
N GLU A 47 14.80 -16.52 5.78
CA GLU A 47 13.56 -17.22 6.16
C GLU A 47 13.50 -18.63 5.55
N PHE A 48 14.19 -18.85 4.44
CA PHE A 48 14.31 -20.15 3.77
C PHE A 48 15.09 -21.18 4.59
N SER A 49 15.74 -20.75 5.68
CA SER A 49 16.46 -21.65 6.59
C SER A 49 15.55 -22.35 7.61
N TYR A 50 14.25 -22.06 7.64
CA TYR A 50 13.27 -22.78 8.45
C TYR A 50 12.77 -24.03 7.73
N PHE A 51 12.74 -25.16 8.44
CA PHE A 51 12.29 -26.44 7.89
C PHE A 51 10.86 -26.35 7.32
N GLY A 52 10.64 -26.86 6.10
CA GLY A 52 9.31 -26.87 5.46
C GLY A 52 8.83 -25.52 4.92
N TYR A 53 9.59 -24.43 5.10
CA TYR A 53 9.14 -23.09 4.67
C TYR A 53 8.92 -23.01 3.16
N LYS A 54 9.88 -23.50 2.37
CA LYS A 54 9.79 -23.43 0.90
C LYS A 54 8.62 -24.28 0.38
N GLU A 55 8.49 -25.51 0.86
CA GLU A 55 7.42 -26.42 0.46
C GLU A 55 6.04 -25.84 0.77
N MET A 56 5.89 -25.21 1.94
CA MET A 56 4.64 -24.58 2.33
C MET A 56 4.35 -23.30 1.53
N LEU A 57 5.37 -22.46 1.29
CA LEU A 57 5.25 -21.29 0.42
C LEU A 57 4.79 -21.68 -0.99
N ASP A 58 5.39 -22.72 -1.58
CA ASP A 58 5.04 -23.20 -2.92
C ASP A 58 3.63 -23.82 -2.96
N SER A 59 3.21 -24.52 -1.90
CA SER A 59 1.84 -25.01 -1.74
C SER A 59 0.83 -23.86 -1.71
N LEU A 60 1.10 -22.81 -0.94
CA LEU A 60 0.27 -21.60 -0.89
C LEU A 60 0.21 -20.92 -2.25
N ARG A 61 1.35 -20.73 -2.93
CA ARG A 61 1.40 -20.17 -4.29
C ARG A 61 0.51 -20.92 -5.26
N LEU A 62 0.60 -22.25 -5.27
CA LEU A 62 -0.23 -23.09 -6.13
C LEU A 62 -1.73 -22.97 -5.81
N ASN A 63 -2.09 -22.72 -4.55
CA ASN A 63 -3.48 -22.49 -4.19
C ASN A 63 -3.98 -21.13 -4.69
N PHE A 64 -3.20 -20.07 -4.50
CA PHE A 64 -3.57 -18.73 -4.97
C PHE A 64 -3.51 -18.57 -6.49
N SER A 65 -2.64 -19.32 -7.18
CA SER A 65 -2.55 -19.31 -8.65
C SER A 65 -3.78 -19.93 -9.34
N LYS A 66 -4.62 -20.65 -8.60
CA LYS A 66 -5.87 -21.24 -9.11
C LYS A 66 -7.05 -20.27 -9.05
N LEU A 67 -6.92 -19.15 -8.36
CA LEU A 67 -8.00 -18.17 -8.22
C LEU A 67 -8.25 -17.50 -9.57
N SER A 68 -9.49 -17.58 -10.03
CA SER A 68 -9.96 -16.82 -11.19
C SER A 68 -10.18 -15.36 -10.82
N LEU A 69 -10.34 -14.49 -11.83
CA LEU A 69 -10.70 -13.08 -11.61
C LEU A 69 -12.01 -12.95 -10.80
N ARG A 70 -12.96 -13.86 -11.01
CA ARG A 70 -14.21 -13.91 -10.23
C ARG A 70 -13.95 -14.19 -8.75
N ASP A 71 -13.02 -15.10 -8.45
CA ASP A 71 -12.66 -15.43 -7.07
C ASP A 71 -11.95 -14.26 -6.38
N TRP A 72 -11.09 -13.54 -7.12
CA TRP A 72 -10.49 -12.29 -6.64
C TRP A 72 -11.55 -11.22 -6.34
N HIS A 73 -12.63 -11.13 -7.12
CA HIS A 73 -13.64 -10.09 -6.97
C HIS A 73 -14.81 -10.47 -6.03
N GLN A 74 -14.73 -11.66 -5.41
CA GLN A 74 -15.81 -12.20 -4.59
C GLN A 74 -16.18 -11.29 -3.41
N ASN A 75 -15.18 -10.67 -2.76
CA ASN A 75 -15.35 -9.72 -1.68
C ASN A 75 -14.26 -8.65 -1.70
N ALA A 76 -14.43 -7.59 -0.91
CA ALA A 76 -13.50 -6.46 -0.92
C ALA A 76 -12.07 -6.87 -0.53
N TYR A 77 -11.95 -7.79 0.43
CA TYR A 77 -10.66 -8.25 0.93
C TYR A 77 -9.82 -8.98 -0.14
N TYR A 78 -10.43 -9.93 -0.87
CA TYR A 78 -9.73 -10.59 -1.98
C TYR A 78 -9.39 -9.60 -3.10
N HIS A 79 -10.29 -8.66 -3.38
CA HIS A 79 -10.06 -7.66 -4.41
C HIS A 79 -8.85 -6.77 -4.05
N TRP A 80 -8.72 -6.36 -2.78
CA TRP A 80 -7.54 -5.62 -2.33
C TRP A 80 -6.23 -6.40 -2.45
N LEU A 81 -6.24 -7.70 -2.15
CA LEU A 81 -5.08 -8.56 -2.38
C LEU A 81 -4.72 -8.66 -3.86
N TYR A 82 -5.72 -8.64 -4.75
CA TYR A 82 -5.49 -8.62 -6.19
C TYR A 82 -4.87 -7.29 -6.66
N ILE A 83 -5.31 -6.15 -6.12
CA ILE A 83 -4.67 -4.84 -6.35
C ILE A 83 -3.21 -4.86 -5.86
N ILE A 84 -2.94 -5.43 -4.68
CA ILE A 84 -1.57 -5.61 -4.15
C ILE A 84 -0.71 -6.43 -5.12
N TYR A 85 -1.25 -7.50 -5.69
CA TYR A 85 -0.58 -8.28 -6.71
C TYR A 85 -0.27 -7.42 -7.95
N LEU A 86 -1.27 -6.70 -8.50
CA LEU A 86 -1.12 -5.88 -9.71
C LEU A 86 -0.09 -4.75 -9.56
N ILE A 87 0.06 -4.14 -8.37
CA ILE A 87 1.10 -3.13 -8.10
C ILE A 87 2.50 -3.64 -8.44
N ASN A 88 2.73 -4.94 -8.33
CA ASN A 88 4.03 -5.56 -8.56
C ASN A 88 4.18 -6.19 -9.95
N ILE A 89 3.18 -6.07 -10.82
CA ILE A 89 3.24 -6.56 -12.19
C ILE A 89 3.76 -5.43 -13.09
N PRO A 90 4.89 -5.63 -13.78
CA PRO A 90 5.39 -4.66 -14.74
C PRO A 90 4.34 -4.41 -15.84
N PRO A 91 4.05 -3.15 -16.20
CA PRO A 91 3.16 -2.86 -17.29
C PRO A 91 3.79 -3.25 -18.63
N GLU A 92 2.97 -3.33 -19.68
CA GLU A 92 3.45 -3.44 -21.06
C GLU A 92 3.76 -2.06 -21.67
N GLY A 93 4.64 -2.00 -22.67
CA GLY A 93 4.96 -0.77 -23.41
C GLY A 93 6.40 -0.27 -23.19
N ILE A 94 6.61 1.03 -23.39
CA ILE A 94 7.90 1.69 -23.20
C ILE A 94 8.12 1.93 -21.71
N ILE A 95 8.88 1.05 -21.09
CA ILE A 95 9.16 1.10 -19.65
C ILE A 95 10.22 2.19 -19.36
N PRO A 96 9.90 3.20 -18.54
CA PRO A 96 10.87 4.18 -18.09
C PRO A 96 12.05 3.50 -17.39
N MET A 97 13.26 4.02 -17.59
CA MET A 97 14.48 3.40 -17.04
C MET A 97 14.43 3.22 -15.52
N PHE A 98 13.81 4.14 -14.78
CA PHE A 98 13.72 4.04 -13.33
C PHE A 98 12.92 2.79 -12.89
N MET A 99 11.92 2.37 -13.68
CA MET A 99 11.07 1.21 -13.40
C MET A 99 11.76 -0.14 -13.64
N ALA A 100 12.85 -0.15 -14.39
CA ALA A 100 13.64 -1.36 -14.67
C ALA A 100 14.67 -1.69 -13.59
N THR A 101 14.70 -0.94 -12.48
CA THR A 101 15.72 -1.09 -11.43
C THR A 101 15.21 -1.97 -10.27
N PRO A 102 16.11 -2.72 -9.59
CA PRO A 102 15.75 -3.40 -8.33
C PRO A 102 15.22 -2.43 -7.26
N ALA A 103 15.74 -1.20 -7.23
CA ALA A 103 15.28 -0.15 -6.31
C ALA A 103 13.80 0.19 -6.52
N TYR A 104 13.33 0.19 -7.77
CA TYR A 104 11.91 0.37 -8.06
C TYR A 104 11.06 -0.83 -7.63
N GLN A 105 11.57 -2.05 -7.79
CA GLN A 105 10.87 -3.23 -7.27
C GLN A 105 10.75 -3.17 -5.74
N ASP A 106 11.82 -2.81 -5.02
CA ASP A 106 11.79 -2.63 -3.57
C ASP A 106 10.78 -1.54 -3.16
N LYS A 107 10.71 -0.44 -3.92
CA LYS A 107 9.73 0.63 -3.76
C LYS A 107 8.30 0.13 -3.94
N LEU A 108 8.03 -0.72 -4.94
CA LEU A 108 6.71 -1.33 -5.14
C LEU A 108 6.33 -2.25 -3.99
N LEU A 109 7.26 -3.05 -3.47
CA LEU A 109 7.01 -3.87 -2.27
C LEU A 109 6.62 -3.00 -1.07
N VAL A 110 7.32 -1.89 -0.82
CA VAL A 110 6.96 -0.93 0.24
C VAL A 110 5.60 -0.27 -0.02
N THR A 111 5.28 0.06 -1.28
CA THR A 111 3.97 0.61 -1.66
C THR A 111 2.84 -0.39 -1.36
N SER A 112 3.02 -1.65 -1.75
CA SER A 112 2.08 -2.73 -1.48
C SER A 112 1.91 -3.02 0.02
N LEU A 113 3.02 -3.03 0.78
CA LEU A 113 2.99 -3.26 2.21
C LEU A 113 2.37 -2.09 2.97
N GLY A 114 2.63 -0.85 2.58
CA GLY A 114 1.97 0.32 3.16
C GLY A 114 0.46 0.31 2.89
N TYR A 115 0.04 0.00 1.66
CA TYR A 115 -1.37 -0.20 1.34
C TYR A 115 -2.01 -1.33 2.15
N TRP A 116 -1.31 -2.46 2.31
CA TRP A 116 -1.77 -3.57 3.15
C TRP A 116 -1.93 -3.18 4.63
N VAL A 117 -1.02 -2.36 5.17
CA VAL A 117 -1.09 -1.87 6.55
C VAL A 117 -2.33 -1.00 6.78
N GLU A 118 -2.60 -0.05 5.89
CA GLU A 118 -3.81 0.80 5.93
C GLU A 118 -5.09 -0.07 5.95
N LEU A 119 -5.16 -1.07 5.06
CA LEU A 119 -6.30 -1.99 5.01
C LEU A 119 -6.45 -2.85 6.27
N ARG A 120 -5.32 -3.27 6.87
CA ARG A 120 -5.34 -4.04 8.12
C ARG A 120 -5.82 -3.19 9.28
N HIS A 121 -5.38 -1.95 9.34
CA HIS A 121 -5.85 -1.00 10.33
C HIS A 121 -7.36 -0.77 10.22
N ASP A 122 -7.87 -0.49 9.02
CA ASP A 122 -9.30 -0.23 8.78
C ASP A 122 -10.21 -1.46 9.00
N THR A 123 -9.66 -2.68 8.88
CA THR A 123 -10.43 -3.93 9.10
C THR A 123 -10.41 -4.42 10.55
N ILE A 124 -9.50 -3.91 11.38
CA ILE A 124 -9.52 -4.16 12.82
C ILE A 124 -10.49 -3.14 13.43
N LEU A 125 -11.61 -3.63 13.96
CA LEU A 125 -12.67 -2.81 14.57
C LEU A 125 -12.19 -2.11 15.85
N TYR A 126 -11.38 -1.06 15.73
CA TYR A 126 -11.04 -0.17 16.83
C TYR A 126 -12.07 0.95 16.92
N ALA A 127 -12.85 0.96 18.00
CA ALA A 127 -13.63 2.13 18.38
C ALA A 127 -12.68 3.18 18.98
N LYS A 128 -12.45 4.30 18.27
CA LYS A 128 -11.61 5.40 18.73
C LYS A 128 -12.43 6.46 19.48
N GLN A 129 -11.79 7.15 20.43
CA GLN A 129 -12.36 8.31 21.11
C GLN A 129 -12.30 9.56 20.20
N SER A 130 -13.30 10.44 20.32
CA SER A 130 -13.33 11.70 19.58
C SER A 130 -12.38 12.75 20.19
N TYR A 131 -11.82 13.61 19.35
CA TYR A 131 -10.94 14.72 19.76
C TYR A 131 -11.33 16.01 19.04
N THR A 132 -10.96 17.16 19.63
CA THR A 132 -11.16 18.48 19.00
C THR A 132 -10.02 18.82 18.05
N ALA A 133 -10.34 19.24 16.82
CA ALA A 133 -9.34 19.62 15.82
C ALA A 133 -8.52 20.85 16.27
N LYS A 134 -7.22 20.83 15.99
CA LYS A 134 -6.31 21.98 16.14
C LYS A 134 -6.01 22.53 14.74
N VAL A 135 -6.15 23.83 14.54
CA VAL A 135 -5.89 24.49 13.26
C VAL A 135 -4.42 24.27 12.86
N THR A 136 -4.18 23.72 11.66
CA THR A 136 -2.86 23.61 11.04
C THR A 136 -2.67 24.76 10.05
N GLY A 137 -1.43 25.23 9.92
CA GLY A 137 -1.07 26.42 9.14
C GLY A 137 -1.38 26.31 7.65
N VAL A 138 -1.41 27.47 6.99
CA VAL A 138 -1.62 27.60 5.55
C VAL A 138 -0.42 27.02 4.80
N PRO A 139 -0.61 26.11 3.82
CA PRO A 139 0.48 25.61 3.00
C PRO A 139 1.14 26.78 2.25
N PRO A 140 2.48 26.79 2.10
CA PRO A 140 3.14 27.81 1.30
C PRO A 140 2.62 27.80 -0.14
N GLU A 141 2.62 28.98 -0.77
CA GLU A 141 2.26 29.14 -2.18
C GLU A 141 3.20 28.27 -3.03
N ARG A 142 2.64 27.23 -3.65
CA ARG A 142 3.44 26.33 -4.47
C ARG A 142 3.62 26.94 -5.85
N LYS A 143 4.86 27.07 -6.32
CA LYS A 143 5.13 27.38 -7.72
C LYS A 143 4.61 26.21 -8.56
N PHE A 144 3.72 26.48 -9.51
CA PHE A 144 3.21 25.48 -10.43
C PHE A 144 4.39 24.81 -11.16
N SER A 145 4.55 23.49 -10.97
CA SER A 145 5.34 22.70 -11.91
C SER A 145 4.48 22.50 -13.14
N LYS A 146 5.01 22.86 -14.32
CA LYS A 146 4.32 22.61 -15.60
C LYS A 146 4.42 21.16 -16.05
N ILE A 147 5.19 20.34 -15.32
CA ILE A 147 5.46 18.94 -15.64
C ILE A 147 4.95 18.10 -14.49
N VAL A 148 4.07 17.15 -14.81
CA VAL A 148 3.57 16.11 -13.93
C VAL A 148 3.78 14.77 -14.63
N TYR A 149 4.01 13.72 -13.85
CA TYR A 149 4.18 12.36 -14.34
C TYR A 149 3.33 11.43 -13.48
N VAL A 150 2.57 10.55 -14.13
CA VAL A 150 1.80 9.52 -13.42
C VAL A 150 2.65 8.27 -13.43
N GLU A 151 2.81 7.63 -12.27
CA GLU A 151 3.49 6.34 -12.24
C GLU A 151 2.68 5.34 -13.07
N PRO A 152 3.23 4.80 -14.18
CA PRO A 152 2.39 4.23 -15.21
C PRO A 152 1.99 2.79 -14.88
N LEU A 153 0.99 2.64 -14.00
CA LEU A 153 0.42 1.37 -13.56
C LEU A 153 -1.05 1.25 -14.02
N PRO A 154 -1.32 1.19 -15.35
CA PRO A 154 -2.68 1.27 -15.88
C PRO A 154 -3.60 0.15 -15.37
N GLU A 155 -3.08 -1.07 -15.22
CA GLU A 155 -3.86 -2.19 -14.66
C GLU A 155 -4.32 -1.92 -13.22
N VAL A 156 -3.47 -1.30 -12.40
CA VAL A 156 -3.82 -0.92 -11.03
C VAL A 156 -4.93 0.13 -11.03
N TYR A 157 -4.82 1.16 -11.86
CA TYR A 157 -5.84 2.21 -11.95
C TYR A 157 -7.19 1.68 -12.46
N ARG A 158 -7.15 0.75 -13.41
CA ARG A 158 -8.33 0.07 -13.91
C ARG A 158 -8.97 -0.81 -12.85
N GLU A 159 -8.19 -1.57 -12.10
CA GLU A 159 -8.73 -2.42 -11.03
C GLU A 159 -9.30 -1.59 -9.87
N LEU A 160 -8.68 -0.46 -9.53
CA LEU A 160 -9.25 0.49 -8.56
C LEU A 160 -10.60 1.05 -9.02
N LYS A 161 -10.78 1.29 -10.32
CA LYS A 161 -12.06 1.73 -10.90
C LYS A 161 -13.11 0.62 -10.77
N GLU A 162 -12.76 -0.60 -11.16
CA GLU A 162 -13.63 -1.78 -11.05
C GLU A 162 -14.03 -2.05 -9.60
N PHE A 163 -13.10 -1.92 -8.66
CA PHE A 163 -13.38 -2.02 -7.22
C PHE A 163 -14.44 -1.00 -6.79
N ALA A 164 -14.27 0.27 -7.12
CA ALA A 164 -15.16 1.35 -6.70
C ALA A 164 -16.57 1.19 -7.31
N GLN A 165 -16.65 0.81 -8.58
CA GLN A 165 -17.91 0.54 -9.26
C GLN A 165 -18.61 -0.68 -8.69
N SER A 166 -17.87 -1.77 -8.47
CA SER A 166 -18.38 -3.00 -7.84
C SER A 166 -18.89 -2.75 -6.42
N LEU A 167 -18.17 -1.95 -5.63
CA LEU A 167 -18.58 -1.56 -4.29
C LEU A 167 -19.89 -0.78 -4.32
N ARG A 168 -20.01 0.23 -5.21
CA ARG A 168 -21.24 1.00 -5.39
C ARG A 168 -22.43 0.11 -5.75
N ILE A 169 -22.24 -0.83 -6.68
CA ILE A 169 -23.28 -1.80 -7.08
C ILE A 169 -23.69 -2.66 -5.88
N LYS A 170 -22.73 -3.26 -5.15
CA LYS A 170 -23.00 -4.11 -3.98
C LYS A 170 -23.77 -3.33 -2.89
N LEU A 171 -23.32 -2.12 -2.55
CA LEU A 171 -24.01 -1.26 -1.57
C LEU A 171 -25.44 -0.92 -2.00
N SER A 172 -25.66 -0.66 -3.30
CA SER A 172 -26.98 -0.42 -3.85
C SER A 172 -27.86 -1.66 -3.78
N THR A 173 -27.33 -2.84 -4.11
CA THR A 173 -28.07 -4.12 -4.04
C THR A 173 -28.53 -4.43 -2.61
N TYR A 174 -27.73 -4.08 -1.61
CA TYR A 174 -28.09 -4.24 -0.20
C TYR A 174 -28.92 -3.09 0.37
N ASN A 175 -29.31 -2.08 -0.44
CA ASN A 175 -30.05 -0.89 -0.02
C ASN A 175 -29.37 -0.10 1.12
N ILE A 176 -28.04 -0.06 1.15
CA ILE A 176 -27.23 0.68 2.14
C ILE A 176 -26.34 1.75 1.51
N LEU A 177 -26.50 2.02 0.20
CA LEU A 177 -25.73 3.04 -0.49
C LEU A 177 -26.18 4.43 -0.08
N ASP A 178 -25.32 5.12 0.68
CA ASP A 178 -25.47 6.53 1.00
C ASP A 178 -25.17 7.42 -0.24
N PRO A 179 -25.98 8.47 -0.53
CA PRO A 179 -25.76 9.32 -1.69
C PRO A 179 -24.41 10.05 -1.70
N VAL A 180 -23.90 10.47 -0.54
CA VAL A 180 -22.58 11.09 -0.43
C VAL A 180 -21.52 10.07 -0.81
N ILE A 181 -21.60 8.85 -0.25
CA ILE A 181 -20.67 7.76 -0.60
C ILE A 181 -20.73 7.42 -2.09
N SER A 182 -21.92 7.36 -2.70
CA SER A 182 -22.07 7.17 -4.15
C SER A 182 -21.32 8.22 -4.95
N SER A 183 -21.50 9.51 -4.61
CA SER A 183 -20.84 10.62 -5.29
C SER A 183 -19.31 10.59 -5.11
N LYS A 184 -18.82 10.18 -3.94
CA LYS A 184 -17.38 9.97 -3.71
C LYS A 184 -16.82 8.83 -4.55
N LEU A 185 -17.51 7.68 -4.61
CA LEU A 185 -17.08 6.53 -5.42
C LEU A 185 -17.07 6.85 -6.92
N GLU A 186 -18.03 7.64 -7.41
CA GLU A 186 -18.05 8.14 -8.78
C GLU A 186 -16.88 9.10 -9.06
N SER A 187 -16.62 10.02 -8.13
CA SER A 187 -15.49 10.96 -8.23
C SER A 187 -14.15 10.23 -8.21
N PHE A 188 -14.01 9.21 -7.35
CA PHE A 188 -12.84 8.32 -7.31
C PHE A 188 -12.67 7.58 -8.63
N SER A 189 -13.74 6.96 -9.15
CA SER A 189 -13.73 6.27 -10.44
C SER A 189 -13.29 7.18 -11.59
N ARG A 190 -13.71 8.45 -11.59
CA ARG A 190 -13.31 9.45 -12.59
C ARG A 190 -11.82 9.76 -12.54
N ILE A 191 -11.26 9.98 -11.33
CA ILE A 191 -9.83 10.30 -11.22
C ILE A 191 -8.95 9.11 -11.60
N VAL A 192 -9.27 7.89 -11.14
CA VAL A 192 -8.46 6.71 -11.52
C VAL A 192 -8.57 6.38 -13.01
N SER A 193 -9.74 6.61 -13.64
CA SER A 193 -9.87 6.47 -15.11
C SER A 193 -8.95 7.43 -15.86
N LYS A 194 -8.80 8.66 -15.35
CA LYS A 194 -7.88 9.65 -15.92
C LYS A 194 -6.42 9.24 -15.76
N LEU A 195 -6.06 8.65 -14.61
CA LEU A 195 -4.71 8.11 -14.37
C LEU A 195 -4.40 6.91 -15.27
N ASP A 196 -5.36 6.01 -15.52
CA ASP A 196 -5.22 4.91 -16.50
C ASP A 196 -4.93 5.46 -17.91
N GLU A 197 -5.75 6.39 -18.40
CA GLU A 197 -5.59 7.02 -19.72
C GLU A 197 -4.26 7.76 -19.90
N ILE A 198 -3.76 8.42 -18.84
CA ILE A 198 -2.46 9.10 -18.86
C ILE A 198 -1.34 8.07 -18.83
N SER A 199 -1.43 7.06 -17.97
CA SER A 199 -0.41 5.99 -17.84
C SER A 199 -0.20 5.24 -19.15
N LEU A 200 -1.29 4.86 -19.83
CA LEU A 200 -1.21 4.20 -21.14
C LEU A 200 -0.48 5.07 -22.16
N ARG A 201 -0.77 6.37 -22.20
CA ARG A 201 -0.07 7.30 -23.10
C ARG A 201 1.39 7.49 -22.73
N GLU A 202 1.71 7.58 -21.45
CA GLU A 202 3.10 7.71 -21.00
C GLU A 202 3.93 6.45 -21.35
N LEU A 203 3.33 5.26 -21.28
CA LEU A 203 3.90 3.99 -21.77
C LEU A 203 4.02 3.92 -23.29
N GLU A 204 3.29 4.75 -24.04
CA GLU A 204 3.48 4.95 -25.48
C GLU A 204 4.50 6.06 -25.80
N GLY A 205 5.14 6.64 -24.78
CA GLY A 205 6.08 7.75 -24.93
C GLY A 205 5.42 9.11 -25.17
N LYS A 206 4.11 9.24 -24.92
CA LYS A 206 3.34 10.48 -25.07
C LYS A 206 3.15 11.15 -23.72
N SER A 207 3.64 12.37 -23.58
CA SER A 207 3.52 13.13 -22.33
C SER A 207 2.10 13.67 -22.07
N PRO A 208 1.74 13.92 -20.80
CA PRO A 208 0.47 14.56 -20.46
C PRO A 208 0.36 15.97 -21.06
N THR A 209 -0.86 16.36 -21.44
CA THR A 209 -1.11 17.71 -21.97
C THR A 209 -0.98 18.77 -20.87
N PRO A 210 -0.79 20.07 -21.21
CA PRO A 210 -0.73 21.14 -20.21
C PRO A 210 -1.95 21.22 -19.30
N ALA A 211 -3.16 21.00 -19.85
CA ALA A 211 -4.39 20.99 -19.07
C ALA A 211 -4.43 19.82 -18.06
N GLU A 212 -3.94 18.65 -18.47
CA GLU A 212 -3.82 17.48 -17.59
C GLU A 212 -2.78 17.69 -16.50
N CYS A 213 -1.65 18.31 -16.82
CA CYS A 213 -0.65 18.69 -15.82
C CYS A 213 -1.26 19.65 -14.77
N GLU A 214 -2.07 20.63 -15.20
CA GLU A 214 -2.73 21.56 -14.28
C GLU A 214 -3.77 20.86 -13.39
N GLU A 215 -4.53 19.91 -13.94
CA GLU A 215 -5.49 19.10 -13.17
C GLU A 215 -4.78 18.19 -12.17
N LEU A 216 -3.77 17.44 -12.61
CA LEU A 216 -3.01 16.53 -11.75
C LEU A 216 -2.20 17.25 -10.68
N TYR A 217 -1.79 18.50 -10.93
CA TYR A 217 -1.18 19.33 -9.88
C TYR A 217 -2.12 19.52 -8.66
N LYS A 218 -3.44 19.45 -8.88
CA LYS A 218 -4.48 19.55 -7.86
C LYS A 218 -4.81 18.20 -7.20
N ILE A 219 -4.08 17.12 -7.52
CA ILE A 219 -4.38 15.76 -7.02
C ILE A 219 -4.49 15.68 -5.49
N GLY A 220 -3.63 16.41 -4.76
CA GLY A 220 -3.71 16.45 -3.29
C GLY A 220 -5.05 16.99 -2.78
N THR A 221 -5.55 18.08 -3.40
CA THR A 221 -6.86 18.66 -3.08
C THR A 221 -8.00 17.73 -3.50
N ILE A 222 -7.87 17.06 -4.66
CA ILE A 222 -8.85 16.07 -5.13
C ILE A 222 -8.96 14.91 -4.12
N LEU A 223 -7.82 14.37 -3.67
CA LEU A 223 -7.79 13.28 -2.68
C LEU A 223 -8.35 13.71 -1.32
N GLU A 224 -7.97 14.90 -0.83
CA GLU A 224 -8.51 15.46 0.41
C GLU A 224 -10.05 15.59 0.35
N GLN A 225 -10.57 16.08 -0.78
CA GLN A 225 -12.01 16.16 -1.00
C GLN A 225 -12.66 14.78 -1.07
N LEU A 226 -12.00 13.77 -1.64
CA LEU A 226 -12.56 12.42 -1.74
C LEU A 226 -12.76 11.78 -0.37
N VAL A 227 -11.80 11.93 0.54
CA VAL A 227 -11.85 11.33 1.88
C VAL A 227 -12.68 12.14 2.88
N SER A 228 -12.94 13.41 2.58
CA SER A 228 -13.75 14.29 3.44
C SER A 228 -15.25 14.01 3.31
N ILE A 229 -15.87 13.52 4.39
CA ILE A 229 -17.31 13.26 4.48
C ILE A 229 -18.00 14.38 5.29
N PRO A 230 -18.89 15.19 4.68
CA PRO A 230 -19.62 16.25 5.37
C PRO A 230 -20.36 15.74 6.62
N GLY A 231 -20.32 16.50 7.71
CA GLY A 231 -21.02 16.16 8.96
C GLY A 231 -20.36 15.10 9.82
N LYS A 232 -19.34 14.38 9.31
CA LYS A 232 -18.50 13.45 10.10
C LYS A 232 -17.27 14.10 10.75
N GLU A 233 -17.08 15.41 10.56
CA GLU A 233 -16.01 16.18 11.21
C GLU A 233 -16.04 16.04 12.74
N ARG A 234 -17.22 15.82 13.33
CA ARG A 234 -17.41 15.59 14.78
C ARG A 234 -16.91 14.22 15.27
N TYR A 235 -16.60 13.29 14.36
CA TYR A 235 -16.18 11.92 14.65
C TYR A 235 -14.77 11.60 14.12
N THR A 236 -14.03 12.62 13.65
CA THR A 236 -12.66 12.48 13.16
C THR A 236 -11.70 13.20 14.09
N SER A 237 -10.60 12.54 14.44
CA SER A 237 -9.54 13.06 15.32
C SER A 237 -8.37 13.62 14.51
N GLN A 238 -7.47 14.38 15.15
CA GLN A 238 -6.21 14.79 14.52
C GLN A 238 -5.31 13.59 14.16
N THR A 239 -5.46 12.48 14.89
CA THR A 239 -4.81 11.21 14.61
C THR A 239 -5.23 10.69 13.23
N ASP A 240 -6.50 10.86 12.86
CA ASP A 240 -7.07 10.39 11.58
C ASP A 240 -6.71 11.28 10.38
N LYS A 241 -6.10 12.45 10.63
CA LYS A 241 -5.58 13.32 9.56
C LYS A 241 -4.13 13.03 9.19
N LYS A 242 -3.48 12.13 9.92
CA LYS A 242 -2.12 11.70 9.62
C LYS A 242 -2.17 10.33 8.95
N MET A 243 -1.30 10.16 7.96
CA MET A 243 -1.02 8.87 7.35
C MET A 243 -0.47 7.86 8.38
N ALA A 244 0.23 8.33 9.42
CA ALA A 244 0.91 7.44 10.35
C ALA A 244 -0.06 6.65 11.24
N LEU A 245 -0.10 5.32 11.03
CA LEU A 245 -0.94 4.38 11.77
C LEU A 245 -0.22 3.04 12.00
N VAL A 246 -0.71 2.23 12.94
CA VAL A 246 -0.11 0.95 13.33
C VAL A 246 -1.16 -0.13 13.57
N ALA A 247 -0.86 -1.37 13.20
CA ALA A 247 -1.71 -2.53 13.45
C ALA A 247 -0.88 -3.73 13.90
N ASP A 248 -1.36 -4.46 14.91
CA ASP A 248 -0.81 -5.77 15.24
C ASP A 248 -1.42 -6.85 14.34
N VAL A 249 -0.57 -7.65 13.71
CA VAL A 249 -1.00 -8.59 12.66
C VAL A 249 -0.73 -10.05 13.01
N HIS A 250 0.04 -10.30 14.07
CA HIS A 250 0.33 -11.64 14.59
C HIS A 250 0.63 -11.57 16.09
N THR A 251 0.23 -12.59 16.85
CA THR A 251 0.56 -12.73 18.28
C THR A 251 1.22 -14.09 18.49
N ASP A 252 2.44 -14.11 19.03
CA ASP A 252 3.06 -15.35 19.52
C ASP A 252 3.02 -15.39 21.05
N PRO A 253 2.19 -16.25 21.65
CA PRO A 253 2.08 -16.34 23.11
C PRO A 253 3.34 -16.92 23.77
N ASN A 254 4.18 -17.65 23.03
CA ASN A 254 5.38 -18.28 23.58
C ASN A 254 6.45 -17.23 23.93
N SER A 255 6.72 -16.31 23.02
CA SER A 255 7.62 -15.18 23.24
C SER A 255 6.94 -13.98 23.93
N LYS A 256 5.61 -14.01 24.10
CA LYS A 256 4.79 -12.91 24.64
C LYS A 256 4.97 -11.61 23.85
N LYS A 257 5.11 -11.72 22.53
CA LYS A 257 5.28 -10.60 21.61
C LYS A 257 4.23 -10.64 20.50
N VAL A 258 4.00 -9.49 19.91
CA VAL A 258 3.17 -9.29 18.72
C VAL A 258 4.04 -8.81 17.56
N LEU A 259 3.59 -9.05 16.34
CA LEU A 259 4.13 -8.41 15.14
C LEU A 259 3.30 -7.15 14.86
N GLU A 260 3.93 -5.99 15.01
CA GLU A 260 3.37 -4.70 14.63
C GLU A 260 3.83 -4.35 13.21
N VAL A 261 2.89 -3.85 12.41
CA VAL A 261 3.17 -3.26 11.10
C VAL A 261 2.59 -1.86 11.06
N ALA A 262 3.32 -0.93 10.44
CA ALA A 262 2.97 0.47 10.51
C ALA A 262 3.36 1.24 9.25
N VAL A 263 2.65 2.33 9.01
CA VAL A 263 3.04 3.39 8.09
C VAL A 263 3.33 4.65 8.90
N GLY A 264 4.27 5.48 8.46
CA GLY A 264 4.66 6.73 9.11
C GLY A 264 4.32 7.94 8.25
N ASN A 265 5.22 8.93 8.25
CA ASN A 265 5.15 10.03 7.28
C ASN A 265 5.42 9.52 5.86
N PRO A 266 4.87 10.18 4.82
CA PRO A 266 5.18 9.84 3.44
C PRO A 266 6.68 10.03 3.18
N LEU A 267 7.28 9.09 2.46
CA LEU A 267 8.66 9.22 1.99
C LEU A 267 8.67 10.02 0.68
N ILE A 268 9.76 10.75 0.45
CA ILE A 268 9.99 11.46 -0.82
C ILE A 268 10.84 10.56 -1.71
N ILE A 269 10.33 10.26 -2.90
CA ILE A 269 11.07 9.58 -3.96
C ILE A 269 11.45 10.57 -5.05
N HIS A 270 12.62 10.37 -5.65
CA HIS A 270 13.05 11.08 -6.84
C HIS A 270 13.15 10.09 -8.00
N ALA A 271 12.66 10.49 -9.17
CA ALA A 271 12.73 9.69 -10.38
C ALA A 271 13.12 10.56 -11.58
N VAL A 272 13.90 9.99 -12.50
CA VAL A 272 14.17 10.61 -13.80
C VAL A 272 13.05 10.19 -14.75
N ILE A 273 12.23 11.15 -15.17
CA ILE A 273 11.04 10.93 -16.00
C ILE A 273 11.24 11.47 -17.41
N PRO A 274 10.71 10.81 -18.45
CA PRO A 274 10.66 11.36 -19.79
C PRO A 274 9.49 12.36 -19.93
N TYR A 275 9.74 13.55 -20.48
CA TYR A 275 8.70 14.51 -20.85
C TYR A 275 9.08 15.24 -22.14
N ASN A 276 8.25 15.10 -23.19
CA ASN A 276 8.48 15.67 -24.53
C ASN A 276 9.87 15.38 -25.13
N GLY A 277 10.43 14.20 -24.84
CA GLY A 277 11.75 13.77 -25.34
C GLY A 277 12.95 14.14 -24.47
N ASP A 278 12.76 15.01 -23.46
CA ASP A 278 13.78 15.36 -22.48
C ASP A 278 13.61 14.57 -21.18
N ASN A 279 14.68 14.48 -20.39
CA ASN A 279 14.66 13.87 -19.06
C ASN A 279 14.56 14.94 -17.97
N TYR A 280 13.61 14.76 -17.04
CA TYR A 280 13.42 15.64 -15.90
C TYR A 280 13.58 14.88 -14.59
N LEU A 281 14.11 15.54 -13.57
CA LEU A 281 14.07 15.02 -12.21
C LEU A 281 12.73 15.43 -11.58
N ALA A 282 11.89 14.45 -11.28
CA ALA A 282 10.64 14.63 -10.55
C ALA A 282 10.77 14.15 -9.11
N ALA A 283 9.95 14.72 -8.23
CA ALA A 283 9.81 14.28 -6.85
C ALA A 283 8.34 13.93 -6.57
N GLY A 284 8.12 12.81 -5.88
CA GLY A 284 6.80 12.30 -5.52
C GLY A 284 6.75 11.80 -4.07
N GLY A 285 5.53 11.61 -3.56
CA GLY A 285 5.31 10.97 -2.27
C GLY A 285 5.06 9.46 -2.45
N MET A 286 5.53 8.65 -1.51
CA MET A 286 5.22 7.23 -1.44
C MET A 286 4.96 6.79 0.01
N PHE A 287 4.42 5.59 0.18
CA PHE A 287 4.28 4.99 1.50
C PHE A 287 5.64 4.82 2.20
N SER A 288 5.65 5.01 3.51
CA SER A 288 6.65 4.37 4.38
C SER A 288 6.09 3.03 4.85
N TYR A 289 6.97 2.12 5.28
CA TYR A 289 6.55 0.86 5.87
C TYR A 289 7.53 0.47 6.98
N PHE A 290 6.97 -0.01 8.08
CA PHE A 290 7.70 -0.48 9.25
C PHE A 290 7.11 -1.79 9.72
N GLU A 291 7.98 -2.71 10.13
CA GLU A 291 7.60 -4.01 10.67
C GLU A 291 8.52 -4.33 11.83
N PHE A 292 7.97 -4.68 12.99
CA PHE A 292 8.76 -5.01 14.16
C PHE A 292 7.97 -5.80 15.19
N THR A 293 8.68 -6.54 16.04
CA THR A 293 8.04 -7.20 17.19
C THR A 293 7.90 -6.22 18.36
N HIS A 294 6.78 -6.27 19.07
CA HIS A 294 6.52 -5.45 20.26
C HIS A 294 5.93 -6.31 21.41
N PRO A 295 6.08 -5.93 22.70
CA PRO A 295 5.50 -6.71 23.80
C PRO A 295 3.98 -6.83 23.71
N MET A 296 3.45 -8.05 23.91
CA MET A 296 2.00 -8.33 23.80
C MET A 296 1.15 -7.58 24.84
N ASN A 297 1.73 -7.23 25.99
CA ASN A 297 1.06 -6.47 27.04
C ASN A 297 1.07 -4.95 26.79
N ASP A 298 1.71 -4.49 25.72
CA ASP A 298 1.82 -3.07 25.35
C ASP A 298 1.54 -2.84 23.86
N ARG A 299 0.57 -3.55 23.26
CA ARG A 299 0.14 -3.32 21.87
C ARG A 299 -0.01 -1.83 21.58
N LEU A 300 0.49 -1.41 20.42
CA LEU A 300 0.55 0.01 20.09
C LEU A 300 -0.83 0.55 19.68
N THR A 301 -1.09 1.79 20.07
CA THR A 301 -2.15 2.61 19.48
C THR A 301 -1.52 3.59 18.49
N ASP A 302 -2.32 4.16 17.59
CA ASP A 302 -1.83 5.17 16.65
C ASP A 302 -1.20 6.36 17.37
N GLU A 303 -1.74 6.78 18.52
CA GLU A 303 -1.17 7.89 19.30
C GLU A 303 0.23 7.53 19.83
N LYS A 304 0.41 6.30 20.36
CA LYS A 304 1.74 5.85 20.80
C LYS A 304 2.70 5.82 19.62
N TRP A 305 2.28 5.23 18.50
CA TRP A 305 3.10 5.14 17.29
C TRP A 305 3.50 6.50 16.72
N GLN A 306 2.55 7.44 16.63
CA GLN A 306 2.80 8.79 16.12
C GLN A 306 3.78 9.59 17.00
N ASN A 307 3.88 9.26 18.29
CA ASN A 307 4.85 9.86 19.21
C ASN A 307 6.23 9.18 19.19
N MET A 308 6.36 8.00 18.57
CA MET A 308 7.62 7.25 18.49
C MET A 308 8.59 7.73 17.39
N GLN A 309 8.17 8.61 16.46
CA GLN A 309 8.96 9.22 15.37
C GLN A 309 9.95 8.22 14.68
N PRO A 310 9.51 7.43 13.69
CA PRO A 310 10.17 6.16 13.35
C PRO A 310 11.22 6.23 12.23
N TYR A 311 12.02 7.30 12.10
CA TYR A 311 12.99 7.37 11.00
C TYR A 311 14.12 6.31 11.09
N ASP A 312 14.35 5.76 12.28
CA ASP A 312 15.44 4.82 12.55
C ASP A 312 15.14 3.37 12.14
N ARG A 313 13.91 3.09 11.69
CA ARG A 313 13.41 1.73 11.47
C ARG A 313 13.33 1.31 10.00
N ILE A 314 13.97 2.06 9.10
CA ILE A 314 14.05 1.69 7.68
C ILE A 314 15.06 0.55 7.51
N GLU A 315 14.54 -0.62 7.12
CA GLU A 315 15.29 -1.85 6.86
C GLU A 315 16.29 -1.69 5.72
N GLY A 316 17.37 -2.46 5.76
CA GLY A 316 18.49 -2.34 4.81
C GLY A 316 18.06 -2.49 3.34
N TRP A 317 17.16 -3.43 3.04
CA TRP A 317 16.65 -3.65 1.68
C TRP A 317 15.80 -2.49 1.14
N MET A 318 15.25 -1.63 2.01
CA MET A 318 14.47 -0.46 1.60
C MET A 318 15.36 0.76 1.30
N ARG A 319 16.64 0.74 1.70
CA ARG A 319 17.55 1.89 1.56
C ARG A 319 17.98 2.15 0.12
N SER A 320 17.67 1.25 -0.82
CA SER A 320 18.04 1.37 -2.23
C SER A 320 17.34 2.54 -2.95
N PHE A 321 16.19 3.01 -2.43
CA PHE A 321 15.42 4.11 -3.01
C PHE A 321 15.02 5.21 -1.99
N VAL A 322 15.31 5.01 -0.71
CA VAL A 322 14.99 5.98 0.35
C VAL A 322 16.23 6.79 0.71
N VAL A 323 16.15 8.11 0.57
CA VAL A 323 17.18 9.03 1.07
C VAL A 323 16.91 9.29 2.55
N THR A 324 17.71 8.67 3.43
CA THR A 324 17.75 9.02 4.86
C THR A 324 18.72 10.20 5.04
N LYS A 325 18.29 11.25 5.74
CA LYS A 325 19.11 12.44 6.01
C LYS A 325 20.22 12.14 7.02
#